data_AF-A0A816KZX4-F1
#
_entry.id   AF-A0A816KZX4-F1
#
_cell.length_a   1.000
_cell.length_b   1.000
_cell.length_c   1.000
_cell.angle_alpha   90.00
_cell.angle_beta   90.00
_cell.angle_gamma   90.00
#
_symmetry.space_group_name_H-M   'P 1'
#
loop_
_entity.id
_entity.type
_entity.pdbx_description
1 polymer ?
#
loop_
_entity_poly.entity_id
_entity_poly.type
_entity_poly.pdbx_seq_one_letter_code
_entity_poly.pdbx_strand_id
1 'polypeptide(L)'
;MLFFVSYKKYSLLTTKHIVIQATKVLSLTIKSKAKEAFFLVVICKKKEEEDMPGIRGPSEYSQEPPRDPCFKVNAKASSPFFFEPFNAEPPRSALVSSYVTPVHLFYKRNHGPIPIVDHIENYSVAVTGLIDNPKMLFIKDIRSLPKYNVTATLQCAGNRRTAMSKVRNVRGVGWDVSAIGNAVWGGAKLADVLELLGIPKLTGFTTLGGRHVEFVSVDRCKEENGGPYKASIPLSQATNPDADVLLAYEMNGEILNRDHGFPLRVVVPGVIGARSVKWLDSINLLAEECQGFFMQKDYKMFPPSVNWDNINWSSRRPQMDFPVQSAICSLEDVQMVRPGKVSIKGYAVSGGGRGIERVDISMDGGKSWVEASRTQKPGRDYISEHNSSDKWAWVLFEATFDVSQSTEVIAKAVDSAANVQPENVESVWNLRGVLNTSWHRVLLRLGHSNL
;
A
#
# COMPACT_ATOMS: atom_id res chain seq x y z
N MET A 1 30.70 -8.25 -105.15
CA MET A 1 29.71 -9.22 -105.64
C MET A 1 29.52 -10.27 -104.55
N LEU A 2 28.29 -10.37 -104.02
CA LEU A 2 27.68 -11.56 -103.41
C LEU A 2 28.05 -12.03 -101.97
N PHE A 3 26.99 -12.03 -101.16
CA PHE A 3 26.62 -12.90 -100.01
C PHE A 3 27.36 -12.81 -98.67
N PHE A 4 26.70 -12.17 -97.68
CA PHE A 4 26.62 -12.67 -96.31
C PHE A 4 25.20 -12.45 -95.76
N VAL A 5 24.42 -13.52 -95.65
CA VAL A 5 23.12 -13.58 -94.97
C VAL A 5 23.21 -14.68 -93.90
N SER A 6 22.59 -14.41 -92.76
CA SER A 6 22.22 -15.35 -91.69
C SER A 6 23.09 -15.38 -90.43
N TYR A 7 23.04 -14.30 -89.65
CA TYR A 7 23.31 -14.31 -88.20
C TYR A 7 22.32 -13.38 -87.48
N LYS A 8 21.02 -13.67 -87.56
CA LYS A 8 19.99 -12.88 -86.83
C LYS A 8 18.81 -13.66 -86.27
N LYS A 9 18.95 -14.98 -86.06
CA LYS A 9 17.90 -15.82 -85.44
C LYS A 9 18.29 -16.54 -84.14
N TYR A 10 19.55 -16.55 -83.73
CA TYR A 10 20.00 -17.25 -82.51
C TYR A 10 20.15 -16.36 -81.25
N SER A 11 20.00 -15.04 -81.38
CA SER A 11 20.15 -14.10 -80.23
C SER A 11 18.83 -13.78 -79.51
N LEU A 12 17.67 -13.98 -80.16
CA LEU A 12 16.36 -13.63 -79.58
C LEU A 12 15.68 -14.76 -78.79
N LEU A 13 16.02 -16.04 -79.02
CA LEU A 13 15.45 -17.17 -78.25
C LEU A 13 16.15 -17.37 -76.90
N THR A 14 17.48 -17.22 -76.84
CA THR A 14 18.27 -17.33 -75.61
C THR A 14 17.95 -16.20 -74.63
N THR A 15 17.77 -14.97 -75.10
CA THR A 15 17.46 -13.82 -74.25
C THR A 15 16.05 -13.90 -73.65
N LYS A 16 15.04 -14.41 -74.39
CA LYS A 16 13.68 -14.61 -73.85
C LYS A 16 13.61 -15.74 -72.81
N HIS A 17 14.33 -16.83 -72.99
CA HIS A 17 14.37 -17.92 -72.00
C HIS A 17 15.09 -17.52 -70.71
N ILE A 18 16.19 -16.76 -70.81
CA ILE A 18 16.92 -16.24 -69.64
C ILE A 18 16.06 -15.24 -68.85
N VAL A 19 15.32 -14.34 -69.53
CA VAL A 19 14.45 -13.37 -68.85
C VAL A 19 13.27 -14.05 -68.15
N ILE A 20 12.67 -15.09 -68.74
CA ILE A 20 11.55 -15.85 -68.13
C ILE A 20 12.02 -16.70 -66.94
N GLN A 21 13.21 -17.33 -67.03
CA GLN A 21 13.79 -18.05 -65.90
C GLN A 21 14.21 -17.08 -64.78
N ALA A 22 14.80 -15.93 -65.11
CA ALA A 22 15.16 -14.91 -64.12
C ALA A 22 13.93 -14.32 -63.42
N THR A 23 12.82 -14.07 -64.14
CA THR A 23 11.57 -13.60 -63.51
C THR A 23 10.87 -14.69 -62.67
N LYS A 24 10.93 -15.96 -63.07
CA LYS A 24 10.45 -17.08 -62.22
C LYS A 24 11.30 -17.24 -60.96
N VAL A 25 12.62 -17.19 -61.07
CA VAL A 25 13.54 -17.27 -59.93
C VAL A 25 13.38 -16.06 -59.01
N LEU A 26 13.25 -14.85 -59.56
CA LEU A 26 12.98 -13.63 -58.79
C LEU A 26 11.60 -13.69 -58.11
N SER A 27 10.57 -14.17 -58.78
CA SER A 27 9.23 -14.35 -58.19
C SER A 27 9.21 -15.41 -57.09
N LEU A 28 9.91 -16.53 -57.26
CA LEU A 28 10.07 -17.57 -56.24
C LEU A 28 10.89 -17.07 -55.05
N THR A 29 11.95 -16.30 -55.30
CA THR A 29 12.80 -15.70 -54.27
C THR A 29 12.05 -14.61 -53.51
N ILE A 30 11.24 -13.78 -54.18
CA ILE A 30 10.38 -12.77 -53.54
C ILE A 30 9.27 -13.45 -52.73
N LYS A 31 8.64 -14.53 -53.23
CA LYS A 31 7.65 -15.30 -52.45
C LYS A 31 8.27 -16.03 -51.27
N SER A 32 9.50 -16.53 -51.41
CA SER A 32 10.27 -17.15 -50.32
C SER A 32 10.64 -16.13 -49.25
N LYS A 33 11.21 -14.97 -49.66
CA LYS A 33 11.55 -13.88 -48.74
C LYS A 33 10.33 -13.23 -48.11
N ALA A 34 9.20 -13.16 -48.82
CA ALA A 34 7.93 -12.68 -48.26
C ALA A 34 7.34 -13.70 -47.27
N LYS A 35 7.44 -15.01 -47.54
CA LYS A 35 7.06 -16.05 -46.57
C LYS A 35 7.98 -16.07 -45.36
N GLU A 36 9.30 -15.94 -45.54
CA GLU A 36 10.28 -15.82 -44.46
C GLU A 36 10.07 -14.54 -43.65
N ALA A 37 9.79 -13.40 -44.29
CA ALA A 37 9.46 -12.15 -43.60
C ALA A 37 8.13 -12.26 -42.85
N PHE A 38 7.12 -12.93 -43.41
CA PHE A 38 5.85 -13.18 -42.72
C PHE A 38 6.03 -14.17 -41.56
N PHE A 39 6.88 -15.19 -41.71
CA PHE A 39 7.23 -16.12 -40.64
C PHE A 39 8.05 -15.43 -39.55
N LEU A 40 8.99 -14.54 -39.90
CA LEU A 40 9.74 -13.72 -38.93
C LEU A 40 8.83 -12.72 -38.22
N VAL A 41 7.85 -12.12 -38.90
CA VAL A 41 6.87 -11.23 -38.26
C VAL A 41 5.92 -12.01 -37.35
N VAL A 42 5.50 -13.22 -37.73
CA VAL A 42 4.68 -14.10 -36.88
C VAL A 42 5.49 -14.65 -35.70
N ILE A 43 6.77 -14.98 -35.90
CA ILE A 43 7.68 -15.40 -34.83
C ILE A 43 8.01 -14.21 -33.92
N CYS A 44 8.29 -13.02 -34.44
CA CYS A 44 8.49 -11.82 -33.62
C CYS A 44 7.21 -11.44 -32.88
N LYS A 45 6.02 -11.54 -33.49
CA LYS A 45 4.75 -11.34 -32.77
C LYS A 45 4.50 -12.39 -31.70
N LYS A 46 4.82 -13.66 -31.98
CA LYS A 46 4.77 -14.72 -30.96
C LYS A 46 5.78 -14.52 -29.84
N LYS A 47 6.97 -14.00 -30.15
CA LYS A 47 8.02 -13.71 -29.18
C LYS A 47 7.70 -12.46 -28.36
N GLU A 48 7.07 -11.45 -28.96
CA GLU A 48 6.50 -10.29 -28.27
C GLU A 48 5.29 -10.68 -27.41
N GLU A 49 4.46 -11.65 -27.82
CA GLU A 49 3.40 -12.23 -26.98
C GLU A 49 3.95 -13.09 -25.84
N GLU A 50 5.10 -13.75 -26.01
CA GLU A 50 5.78 -14.57 -24.98
C GLU A 50 6.60 -13.74 -23.97
N ASP A 51 7.04 -12.51 -24.31
CA ASP A 51 7.86 -11.62 -23.44
C ASP A 51 7.08 -10.44 -22.82
N MET A 52 5.75 -10.39 -22.95
CA MET A 52 4.97 -9.33 -22.32
C MET A 52 4.98 -9.48 -20.79
N PRO A 53 5.43 -8.46 -20.03
CA PRO A 53 5.43 -8.52 -18.58
C PRO A 53 4.00 -8.70 -18.07
N GLY A 54 3.78 -9.62 -17.12
CA GLY A 54 2.43 -9.97 -16.66
C GLY A 54 1.66 -8.82 -15.99
N ILE A 55 2.37 -7.77 -15.59
CA ILE A 55 1.84 -6.55 -14.98
C ILE A 55 2.63 -5.33 -15.46
N ARG A 56 1.96 -4.19 -15.59
CA ARG A 56 2.58 -2.90 -15.90
C ARG A 56 2.12 -1.80 -14.97
N GLY A 57 3.00 -0.85 -14.69
CA GLY A 57 2.71 0.40 -13.99
C GLY A 57 2.44 1.52 -14.99
N PRO A 58 1.19 2.00 -15.14
CA PRO A 58 0.89 3.13 -16.01
C PRO A 58 1.62 4.40 -15.55
N SER A 59 1.89 5.31 -16.49
CA SER A 59 2.41 6.66 -16.21
C SER A 59 1.30 7.72 -16.11
N GLU A 60 0.04 7.32 -16.34
CA GLU A 60 -1.14 8.16 -16.40
C GLU A 60 -2.36 7.44 -15.80
N TYR A 61 -3.48 8.14 -15.58
CA TYR A 61 -4.60 7.70 -14.72
C TYR A 61 -5.88 7.27 -15.47
N SER A 62 -5.84 7.04 -16.78
CA SER A 62 -7.03 6.72 -17.60
C SER A 62 -7.66 5.36 -17.30
N GLN A 63 -6.89 4.44 -16.71
CA GLN A 63 -7.27 3.04 -16.46
C GLN A 63 -7.38 2.73 -14.95
N GLU A 64 -7.67 3.76 -14.16
CA GLU A 64 -7.91 3.67 -12.74
C GLU A 64 -9.16 2.80 -12.43
N PRO A 65 -9.12 1.93 -11.40
CA PRO A 65 -10.30 1.15 -11.03
C PRO A 65 -11.44 2.05 -10.51
N PRO A 66 -12.71 1.62 -10.61
CA PRO A 66 -13.82 2.33 -9.98
C PRO A 66 -13.74 2.21 -8.45
N ARG A 67 -14.25 3.23 -7.74
CA ARG A 67 -14.34 3.25 -6.28
C ARG A 67 -15.73 3.65 -5.84
N ASP A 68 -16.04 3.32 -4.59
CA ASP A 68 -17.30 3.66 -3.96
C ASP A 68 -17.47 5.19 -3.84
N PRO A 69 -18.63 5.77 -4.19
CA PRO A 69 -18.87 7.20 -4.10
C PRO A 69 -18.92 7.74 -2.66
N CYS A 70 -19.05 6.90 -1.63
CA CYS A 70 -19.08 7.36 -0.24
C CYS A 70 -17.73 7.85 0.29
N PHE A 71 -16.63 7.62 -0.45
CA PHE A 71 -15.29 8.01 -0.04
C PHE A 71 -15.14 9.53 0.10
N LYS A 72 -14.49 9.94 1.19
CA LYS A 72 -13.92 11.29 1.29
C LYS A 72 -12.60 11.30 0.52
N VAL A 73 -12.63 11.83 -0.70
CA VAL A 73 -11.44 11.93 -1.56
C VAL A 73 -10.62 13.17 -1.18
N ASN A 74 -9.35 12.95 -0.82
CA ASN A 74 -8.47 13.96 -0.23
C ASN A 74 -7.37 14.46 -1.19
N ALA A 75 -7.17 13.80 -2.32
CA ALA A 75 -6.26 14.29 -3.35
C ALA A 75 -6.83 15.53 -4.05
N LYS A 76 -5.97 16.35 -4.65
CA LYS A 76 -6.42 17.51 -5.43
C LYS A 76 -7.06 16.98 -6.73
N ALA A 77 -8.24 17.51 -7.08
CA ALA A 77 -8.89 17.19 -8.34
C ALA A 77 -7.98 17.62 -9.51
N SER A 78 -7.65 16.69 -10.41
CA SER A 78 -7.06 16.99 -11.73
C SER A 78 -8.15 17.43 -12.71
N SER A 79 -9.40 17.06 -12.45
CA SER A 79 -10.63 17.39 -13.19
C SER A 79 -11.84 17.18 -12.26
N PRO A 80 -13.03 17.77 -12.51
CA PRO A 80 -14.23 17.61 -11.67
C PRO A 80 -14.62 16.18 -11.28
N PHE A 81 -14.09 15.15 -11.97
CA PHE A 81 -14.33 13.73 -11.67
C PHE A 81 -13.06 12.90 -11.43
N PHE A 82 -11.85 13.48 -11.47
CA PHE A 82 -10.59 12.75 -11.36
C PHE A 82 -9.67 13.35 -10.28
N PHE A 83 -9.12 12.48 -9.43
CA PHE A 83 -8.28 12.83 -8.29
C PHE A 83 -6.98 12.01 -8.35
N GLU A 84 -5.85 12.68 -8.53
CA GLU A 84 -4.61 12.04 -9.00
C GLU A 84 -3.39 12.41 -8.15
N PRO A 85 -2.68 11.44 -7.55
CA PRO A 85 -3.05 10.03 -7.39
C PRO A 85 -4.25 9.85 -6.43
N PHE A 86 -5.03 8.79 -6.61
CA PHE A 86 -6.23 8.55 -5.80
C PHE A 86 -5.88 8.34 -4.32
N ASN A 87 -6.39 9.21 -3.44
CA ASN A 87 -6.20 9.10 -1.99
C ASN A 87 -7.52 9.43 -1.30
N ALA A 88 -8.05 8.48 -0.54
CA ALA A 88 -9.37 8.59 0.06
C ALA A 88 -9.49 7.79 1.37
N GLU A 89 -10.37 8.24 2.25
CA GLU A 89 -10.71 7.60 3.53
C GLU A 89 -12.22 7.42 3.67
N PRO A 90 -12.70 6.36 4.35
CA PRO A 90 -14.12 6.17 4.56
C PRO A 90 -14.70 7.28 5.46
N PRO A 91 -16.02 7.54 5.37
CA PRO A 91 -16.73 8.33 6.36
C PRO A 91 -16.45 7.82 7.78
N ARG A 92 -16.30 8.73 8.76
CA ARG A 92 -15.94 8.39 10.15
C ARG A 92 -16.85 7.32 10.75
N SER A 93 -18.17 7.52 10.64
CA SER A 93 -19.17 6.61 11.19
C SER A 93 -19.12 5.20 10.57
N ALA A 94 -18.78 5.11 9.27
CA ALA A 94 -18.66 3.85 8.58
C ALA A 94 -17.37 3.09 8.96
N LEU A 95 -16.29 3.81 9.29
CA LEU A 95 -14.99 3.22 9.66
C LEU A 95 -15.11 2.20 10.80
N VAL A 96 -15.85 2.55 11.85
CA VAL A 96 -15.96 1.75 13.09
C VAL A 96 -17.25 0.94 13.18
N SER A 97 -17.96 0.79 12.05
CA SER A 97 -19.21 0.00 11.98
C SER A 97 -18.99 -1.50 12.19
N SER A 98 -17.76 -1.98 11.98
CA SER A 98 -17.38 -3.38 12.10
C SER A 98 -15.90 -3.51 12.44
N TYR A 99 -15.54 -4.61 13.10
CA TYR A 99 -14.15 -4.91 13.49
C TYR A 99 -13.23 -5.13 12.28
N VAL A 100 -13.73 -5.82 11.24
CA VAL A 100 -13.05 -6.01 9.96
C VAL A 100 -13.65 -5.02 8.97
N THR A 101 -12.85 -4.06 8.53
CA THR A 101 -13.28 -3.02 7.58
C THR A 101 -13.63 -3.66 6.23
N PRO A 102 -14.84 -3.45 5.68
CA PRO A 102 -15.19 -3.89 4.34
C PRO A 102 -14.21 -3.34 3.30
N VAL A 103 -13.84 -4.14 2.30
CA VAL A 103 -12.81 -3.76 1.30
C VAL A 103 -13.19 -2.47 0.56
N HIS A 104 -14.48 -2.28 0.26
CA HIS A 104 -14.96 -1.06 -0.39
C HIS A 104 -14.84 0.18 0.50
N LEU A 105 -14.71 0.06 1.83
CA LEU A 105 -14.49 1.15 2.78
C LEU A 105 -13.04 1.29 3.27
N PHE A 106 -12.19 0.28 3.06
CA PHE A 106 -10.80 0.34 3.49
C PHE A 106 -10.08 1.53 2.83
N TYR A 107 -9.36 2.37 3.58
CA TYR A 107 -8.75 3.59 3.05
C TYR A 107 -7.78 3.30 1.88
N LYS A 108 -7.71 4.22 0.91
CA LYS A 108 -6.84 4.11 -0.27
C LYS A 108 -5.76 5.18 -0.21
N ARG A 109 -4.48 4.77 -0.16
CA ARG A 109 -3.32 5.67 -0.34
C ARG A 109 -2.49 5.20 -1.52
N ASN A 110 -2.33 6.07 -2.52
CA ASN A 110 -1.53 5.82 -3.73
C ASN A 110 -0.58 7.00 -4.02
N HIS A 111 0.66 6.70 -4.46
CA HIS A 111 1.65 7.71 -4.88
C HIS A 111 1.70 7.91 -6.40
N GLY A 112 1.19 6.94 -7.15
CA GLY A 112 1.08 6.98 -8.61
C GLY A 112 -0.18 6.27 -9.12
N PRO A 113 -0.30 6.11 -10.45
CA PRO A 113 -1.37 5.33 -11.07
C PRO A 113 -1.36 3.86 -10.62
N ILE A 114 -2.54 3.24 -10.58
CA ILE A 114 -2.70 1.85 -10.17
C ILE A 114 -2.23 0.90 -11.28
N PRO A 115 -1.28 -0.01 -11.00
CA PRO A 115 -0.87 -1.07 -11.92
C PRO A 115 -2.02 -1.90 -12.51
N ILE A 116 -1.76 -2.45 -13.69
CA ILE A 116 -2.69 -3.25 -14.49
C ILE A 116 -2.02 -4.59 -14.76
N VAL A 117 -2.71 -5.66 -14.37
CA VAL A 117 -2.29 -7.02 -14.68
C VAL A 117 -2.91 -7.38 -16.03
N ASP A 118 -2.07 -7.52 -17.04
CA ASP A 118 -2.51 -7.90 -18.38
C ASP A 118 -2.57 -9.44 -18.50
N HIS A 119 -1.58 -10.15 -17.93
CA HIS A 119 -1.49 -11.62 -17.95
C HIS A 119 -1.01 -12.17 -16.61
N ILE A 120 -1.94 -12.62 -15.76
CA ILE A 120 -1.63 -13.07 -14.40
C ILE A 120 -0.66 -14.26 -14.33
N GLU A 121 -0.69 -15.17 -15.31
CA GLU A 121 0.21 -16.33 -15.36
C GLU A 121 1.67 -15.94 -15.63
N ASN A 122 1.90 -14.77 -16.24
CA ASN A 122 3.22 -14.21 -16.50
C ASN A 122 3.72 -13.34 -15.33
N TYR A 123 2.86 -13.04 -14.35
CA TYR A 123 3.26 -12.28 -13.18
C TYR A 123 4.19 -13.10 -12.29
N SER A 124 5.33 -12.51 -11.96
CA SER A 124 6.31 -13.08 -11.04
C SER A 124 6.96 -11.99 -10.19
N VAL A 125 7.50 -12.40 -9.05
CA VAL A 125 8.31 -11.56 -8.17
C VAL A 125 9.75 -12.04 -8.20
N ALA A 126 10.68 -11.15 -8.51
CA ALA A 126 12.10 -11.46 -8.48
C ALA A 126 12.62 -11.37 -7.04
N VAL A 127 13.22 -12.43 -6.51
CA VAL A 127 13.94 -12.40 -5.23
C VAL A 127 15.44 -12.39 -5.51
N THR A 128 16.11 -11.28 -5.22
CA THR A 128 17.51 -11.03 -5.62
C THR A 128 18.34 -10.33 -4.53
N GLY A 129 19.53 -9.84 -4.87
CA GLY A 129 20.43 -9.12 -3.96
C GLY A 129 21.44 -10.04 -3.28
N LEU A 130 21.69 -9.82 -1.99
CA LEU A 130 22.66 -10.56 -1.17
C LEU A 130 22.12 -11.92 -0.73
N ILE A 131 21.81 -12.77 -1.71
CA ILE A 131 21.27 -14.12 -1.59
C ILE A 131 21.99 -15.08 -2.54
N ASP A 132 22.22 -16.32 -2.11
CA ASP A 132 22.98 -17.30 -2.90
C ASP A 132 22.21 -17.78 -4.15
N ASN A 133 20.89 -17.91 -4.03
CA ASN A 133 20.03 -18.46 -5.08
C ASN A 133 18.92 -17.47 -5.47
N PRO A 134 19.23 -16.44 -6.29
CA PRO A 134 18.22 -15.56 -6.84
C PRO A 134 17.17 -16.35 -7.61
N LYS A 135 15.88 -16.01 -7.44
CA LYS A 135 14.78 -16.78 -8.02
C LYS A 135 13.62 -15.89 -8.44
N MET A 136 13.02 -16.22 -9.58
CA MET A 136 11.71 -15.70 -9.97
C MET A 136 10.62 -16.59 -9.38
N LEU A 137 9.69 -16.01 -8.63
CA LEU A 137 8.54 -16.71 -8.05
C LEU A 137 7.26 -16.26 -8.76
N PHE A 138 6.59 -17.17 -9.45
CA PHE A 138 5.28 -16.90 -10.06
C PHE A 138 4.19 -16.92 -8.99
N ILE A 139 3.02 -16.34 -9.28
CA ILE A 139 1.91 -16.32 -8.32
C ILE A 139 1.50 -17.73 -7.86
N LYS A 140 1.61 -18.73 -8.74
CA LYS A 140 1.35 -20.14 -8.43
C LYS A 140 2.34 -20.71 -7.40
N ASP A 141 3.60 -20.29 -7.47
CA ASP A 141 4.64 -20.75 -6.56
C ASP A 141 4.34 -20.22 -5.16
N ILE A 142 4.00 -18.93 -5.07
CA ILE A 142 3.65 -18.27 -3.80
C ILE A 142 2.38 -18.86 -3.19
N ARG A 143 1.36 -19.15 -4.01
CA ARG A 143 0.10 -19.78 -3.55
C ARG A 143 0.25 -21.25 -3.14
N SER A 144 1.34 -21.91 -3.55
CA SER A 144 1.61 -23.31 -3.16
C SER A 144 2.29 -23.43 -1.79
N LEU A 145 2.81 -22.33 -1.25
CA LEU A 145 3.32 -22.27 0.12
C LEU A 145 2.18 -22.34 1.15
N PRO A 146 2.48 -22.69 2.42
CA PRO A 146 1.48 -22.65 3.49
C PRO A 146 0.81 -21.27 3.58
N LYS A 147 -0.52 -21.26 3.49
CA LYS A 147 -1.34 -20.06 3.62
C LYS A 147 -1.60 -19.76 5.08
N TYR A 148 -1.37 -18.50 5.46
CA TYR A 148 -1.72 -17.96 6.77
C TYR A 148 -2.73 -16.83 6.61
N ASN A 149 -3.58 -16.67 7.63
CA ASN A 149 -4.51 -15.56 7.73
C ASN A 149 -4.11 -14.71 8.95
N VAL A 150 -3.77 -13.45 8.71
CA VAL A 150 -3.34 -12.51 9.75
C VAL A 150 -4.30 -11.33 9.77
N THR A 151 -5.02 -11.14 10.88
CA THR A 151 -5.81 -9.92 11.08
C THR A 151 -4.85 -8.79 11.46
N ALA A 152 -4.71 -7.78 10.60
CA ALA A 152 -3.81 -6.66 10.85
C ALA A 152 -4.41 -5.33 10.38
N THR A 153 -4.23 -4.32 11.22
CA THR A 153 -4.58 -2.93 10.92
C THR A 153 -3.44 -2.25 10.18
N LEU A 154 -3.75 -1.65 9.04
CA LEU A 154 -2.84 -0.72 8.37
C LEU A 154 -3.23 0.70 8.76
N GLN A 155 -2.30 1.44 9.35
CA GLN A 155 -2.44 2.86 9.63
C GLN A 155 -1.47 3.66 8.75
N CYS A 156 -1.99 4.63 8.01
CA CYS A 156 -1.15 5.60 7.31
C CYS A 156 -0.39 6.47 8.32
N ALA A 157 0.90 6.71 8.10
CA ALA A 157 1.66 7.65 8.93
C ALA A 157 1.06 9.07 8.92
N GLY A 158 0.35 9.43 7.85
CA GLY A 158 -0.35 10.72 7.72
C GLY A 158 -1.74 10.75 8.38
N ASN A 159 -2.20 9.70 9.06
CA ASN A 159 -3.49 9.71 9.74
C ASN A 159 -3.61 10.92 10.69
N ARG A 160 -4.76 11.58 10.70
CA ARG A 160 -5.04 12.80 11.48
C ARG A 160 -4.19 14.03 11.13
N ARG A 161 -3.55 14.06 9.95
CA ARG A 161 -2.72 15.19 9.49
C ARG A 161 -3.47 16.52 9.46
N THR A 162 -4.73 16.54 9.04
CA THR A 162 -5.48 17.79 8.84
C THR A 162 -5.57 18.59 10.13
N ALA A 163 -5.77 17.93 11.28
CA ALA A 163 -5.78 18.58 12.58
C ALA A 163 -4.41 19.19 12.94
N MET A 164 -3.30 18.56 12.55
CA MET A 164 -1.97 19.14 12.72
C MET A 164 -1.76 20.39 11.83
N SER A 165 -2.32 20.37 10.62
CA SER A 165 -2.27 21.50 9.70
C SER A 165 -3.07 22.71 10.18
N LYS A 166 -4.10 22.53 11.04
CA LYS A 166 -4.86 23.62 11.66
C LYS A 166 -4.01 24.44 12.64
N VAL A 167 -3.04 23.81 13.31
CA VAL A 167 -2.11 24.50 14.24
C VAL A 167 -1.04 25.26 13.46
N ARG A 168 -0.36 24.56 12.55
CA ARG A 168 0.60 25.16 11.61
C ARG A 168 0.63 24.33 10.35
N ASN A 169 0.51 24.99 9.20
CA ASN A 169 0.37 24.33 7.91
C ASN A 169 1.50 23.33 7.63
N VAL A 170 1.16 22.15 7.11
CA VAL A 170 2.10 21.06 6.76
C VAL A 170 1.93 20.67 5.30
N ARG A 171 2.98 20.10 4.68
CA ARG A 171 2.88 19.59 3.30
C ARG A 171 2.52 18.11 3.29
N GLY A 172 1.37 17.77 2.71
CA GLY A 172 0.94 16.39 2.46
C GLY A 172 -0.56 16.32 2.16
N VAL A 173 -1.02 15.16 1.68
CA VAL A 173 -2.46 14.88 1.53
C VAL A 173 -3.16 15.08 2.87
N GLY A 174 -4.24 15.87 2.91
CA GLY A 174 -5.04 16.04 4.11
C GLY A 174 -5.71 14.73 4.49
N TRP A 175 -5.56 14.30 5.74
CA TRP A 175 -6.24 13.13 6.27
C TRP A 175 -6.95 13.54 7.53
N ASP A 176 -8.19 13.11 7.63
CA ASP A 176 -8.98 13.21 8.84
C ASP A 176 -8.63 12.03 9.76
N VAL A 177 -9.60 11.41 10.43
CA VAL A 177 -9.34 10.34 11.40
C VAL A 177 -9.36 8.92 10.80
N SER A 178 -9.62 8.78 9.50
CA SER A 178 -9.96 7.50 8.86
C SER A 178 -8.88 6.99 7.88
N ALA A 179 -7.64 7.49 7.95
CA ALA A 179 -6.53 6.93 7.17
C ALA A 179 -5.95 5.65 7.81
N ILE A 180 -6.85 4.74 8.17
CA ILE A 180 -6.62 3.49 8.89
C ILE A 180 -7.70 2.47 8.49
N GLY A 181 -7.38 1.18 8.54
CA GLY A 181 -8.36 0.12 8.32
C GLY A 181 -7.84 -1.23 8.79
N ASN A 182 -8.75 -2.10 9.23
CA ASN A 182 -8.43 -3.44 9.73
C ASN A 182 -8.96 -4.51 8.79
N ALA A 183 -8.11 -5.47 8.41
CA ALA A 183 -8.47 -6.52 7.47
C ALA A 183 -7.83 -7.85 7.87
N VAL A 184 -8.42 -8.94 7.37
CA VAL A 184 -7.82 -10.28 7.42
C VAL A 184 -7.01 -10.47 6.14
N TRP A 185 -5.70 -10.56 6.26
CA TRP A 185 -4.79 -10.72 5.11
C TRP A 185 -4.43 -12.19 4.95
N GLY A 186 -4.67 -12.73 3.75
CA GLY A 186 -4.35 -14.12 3.40
C GLY A 186 -3.14 -14.19 2.48
N GLY A 187 -2.14 -15.00 2.84
CA GLY A 187 -0.91 -15.08 2.07
C GLY A 187 0.13 -16.06 2.60
N ALA A 188 1.28 -16.09 1.93
CA ALA A 188 2.45 -16.83 2.39
C ALA A 188 3.27 -15.96 3.37
N LYS A 189 3.83 -16.55 4.42
CA LYS A 189 4.78 -15.84 5.30
C LYS A 189 6.06 -15.54 4.52
N LEU A 190 6.55 -14.31 4.64
CA LEU A 190 7.83 -13.92 4.03
C LEU A 190 8.98 -14.78 4.58
N ALA A 191 8.93 -15.15 5.85
CA ALA A 191 9.92 -16.05 6.46
C ALA A 191 9.98 -17.41 5.75
N ASP A 192 8.84 -17.99 5.36
CA ASP A 192 8.80 -19.28 4.63
C ASP A 192 9.33 -19.13 3.19
N VAL A 193 9.07 -17.98 2.54
CA VAL A 193 9.62 -17.66 1.22
C VAL A 193 11.14 -17.52 1.25
N LEU A 194 11.67 -16.82 2.26
CA LEU A 194 13.11 -16.63 2.42
C LEU A 194 13.83 -17.94 2.81
N GLU A 195 13.19 -18.76 3.63
CA GLU A 195 13.69 -20.10 4.00
C GLU A 195 13.82 -21.02 2.79
N LEU A 196 12.84 -21.00 1.87
CA LEU A 196 12.90 -21.74 0.60
C LEU A 196 14.12 -21.35 -0.25
N LEU A 197 14.62 -20.13 -0.08
CA LEU A 197 15.76 -19.60 -0.82
C LEU A 197 17.08 -19.68 -0.04
N GLY A 198 17.09 -20.42 1.06
CA GLY A 198 18.30 -20.70 1.85
C GLY A 198 18.59 -19.70 2.96
N ILE A 199 17.65 -18.80 3.32
CA ILE A 199 17.81 -17.88 4.45
C ILE A 199 16.99 -18.41 5.64
N PRO A 200 17.63 -18.99 6.68
CA PRO A 200 16.90 -19.57 7.80
C PRO A 200 16.01 -18.55 8.52
N LYS A 201 14.97 -19.06 9.18
CA LYS A 201 14.17 -18.27 10.14
C LYS A 201 15.06 -17.68 11.24
N LEU A 202 14.64 -16.54 11.78
CA LEU A 202 15.33 -15.79 12.85
C LEU A 202 16.75 -15.33 12.47
N THR A 203 17.00 -15.08 11.18
CA THR A 203 18.29 -14.58 10.68
C THR A 203 18.39 -13.06 10.81
N GLY A 204 19.40 -12.57 11.52
CA GLY A 204 19.70 -11.14 11.64
C GLY A 204 20.57 -10.57 10.51
N PHE A 205 21.44 -11.40 9.93
CA PHE A 205 22.28 -11.05 8.78
C PHE A 205 22.66 -12.30 7.98
N THR A 206 22.83 -12.18 6.66
CA THR A 206 23.31 -13.28 5.80
C THR A 206 24.84 -13.32 5.74
N THR A 207 25.41 -14.45 5.31
CA THR A 207 26.85 -14.60 5.03
C THR A 207 27.37 -13.61 3.98
N LEU A 208 26.51 -13.23 3.04
CA LEU A 208 26.77 -12.20 2.01
C LEU A 208 26.59 -10.76 2.54
N GLY A 209 26.30 -10.59 3.84
CA GLY A 209 26.19 -9.29 4.49
C GLY A 209 24.82 -8.62 4.40
N GLY A 210 23.78 -9.32 3.92
CA GLY A 210 22.41 -8.79 3.85
C GLY A 210 21.80 -8.61 5.24
N ARG A 211 21.21 -7.44 5.50
CA ARG A 211 20.59 -7.07 6.80
C ARG A 211 19.20 -6.47 6.65
N HIS A 212 18.80 -6.14 5.43
CA HIS A 212 17.52 -5.54 5.10
C HIS A 212 16.87 -6.27 3.92
N VAL A 213 15.53 -6.25 3.90
CA VAL A 213 14.73 -6.75 2.77
C VAL A 213 13.99 -5.56 2.19
N GLU A 214 14.37 -5.16 0.98
CA GLU A 214 13.69 -4.16 0.17
C GLU A 214 12.55 -4.81 -0.62
N PHE A 215 11.47 -4.07 -0.75
CA PHE A 215 10.30 -4.40 -1.54
C PHE A 215 10.12 -3.31 -2.59
N VAL A 216 10.09 -3.71 -3.86
CA VAL A 216 9.93 -2.80 -5.00
C VAL A 216 8.58 -3.05 -5.63
N SER A 217 7.85 -1.98 -5.89
CA SER A 217 6.56 -1.98 -6.58
C SER A 217 6.74 -1.91 -8.10
N VAL A 218 5.69 -2.25 -8.85
CA VAL A 218 5.60 -2.04 -10.31
C VAL A 218 5.12 -0.62 -10.67
N ASP A 219 4.54 0.12 -9.71
CA ASP A 219 3.97 1.45 -9.95
C ASP A 219 5.00 2.50 -10.37
N ARG A 220 4.53 3.70 -10.73
CA ARG A 220 5.37 4.83 -11.15
C ARG A 220 5.04 6.06 -10.32
N CYS A 221 6.01 6.52 -9.54
CA CYS A 221 5.86 7.66 -8.63
C CYS A 221 6.55 8.90 -9.20
N LYS A 222 5.91 10.07 -9.08
CA LYS A 222 6.53 11.34 -9.50
C LYS A 222 7.76 11.66 -8.67
N GLU A 223 7.73 11.32 -7.39
CA GLU A 223 8.82 11.52 -6.42
C GLU A 223 10.08 10.71 -6.74
N GLU A 224 9.94 9.65 -7.54
CA GLU A 224 11.03 8.79 -8.02
C GLU A 224 11.31 9.00 -9.52
N ASN A 225 10.92 10.16 -10.07
CA ASN A 225 11.05 10.50 -11.50
C ASN A 225 10.46 9.43 -12.44
N GLY A 226 9.30 8.87 -12.08
CA GLY A 226 8.65 7.80 -12.82
C GLY A 226 9.15 6.39 -12.50
N GLY A 227 10.09 6.27 -11.55
CA GLY A 227 10.49 5.02 -10.93
C GLY A 227 9.50 4.50 -9.87
N PRO A 228 9.74 3.30 -9.33
CA PRO A 228 8.77 2.60 -8.49
C PRO A 228 8.79 3.03 -7.02
N TYR A 229 7.65 2.83 -6.34
CA TYR A 229 7.60 2.90 -4.88
C TYR A 229 8.47 1.78 -4.26
N LYS A 230 9.26 2.13 -3.24
CA LYS A 230 10.11 1.19 -2.51
C LYS A 230 10.03 1.41 -1.01
N ALA A 231 10.13 0.32 -0.26
CA ALA A 231 10.36 0.34 1.18
C ALA A 231 11.20 -0.85 1.60
N SER A 232 11.77 -0.83 2.80
CA SER A 232 12.43 -2.02 3.36
C SER A 232 12.12 -2.23 4.83
N ILE A 233 12.28 -3.47 5.28
CA ILE A 233 12.27 -3.85 6.70
C ILE A 233 13.60 -4.52 7.08
N PRO A 234 13.98 -4.57 8.36
CA PRO A 234 15.12 -5.36 8.81
C PRO A 234 14.94 -6.85 8.48
N LEU A 235 16.03 -7.54 8.14
CA LEU A 235 16.02 -8.98 7.85
C LEU A 235 15.56 -9.79 9.07
N SER A 236 15.93 -9.34 10.27
CA SER A 236 15.46 -9.95 11.53
C SER A 236 13.93 -9.93 11.66
N GLN A 237 13.25 -8.90 11.15
CA GLN A 237 11.79 -8.86 11.12
C GLN A 237 11.23 -9.74 10.00
N ALA A 238 11.85 -9.70 8.81
CA ALA A 238 11.40 -10.45 7.64
C ALA A 238 11.48 -11.97 7.83
N THR A 239 12.47 -12.45 8.57
CA THR A 239 12.73 -13.88 8.82
C THR A 239 12.15 -14.38 10.13
N ASN A 240 11.54 -13.51 10.95
CA ASN A 240 10.88 -13.90 12.19
C ASN A 240 9.44 -14.35 11.91
N PRO A 241 9.09 -15.64 12.13
CA PRO A 241 7.73 -16.13 11.95
C PRO A 241 6.70 -15.40 12.82
N ASP A 242 7.08 -14.91 14.01
CA ASP A 242 6.18 -14.26 14.97
C ASP A 242 5.89 -12.80 14.63
N ALA A 243 6.63 -12.22 13.67
CA ALA A 243 6.37 -10.89 13.13
C ALA A 243 5.27 -10.89 12.06
N ASP A 244 4.83 -12.08 11.61
CA ASP A 244 3.70 -12.28 10.69
C ASP A 244 3.75 -11.44 9.40
N VAL A 245 4.96 -11.16 8.88
CA VAL A 245 5.11 -10.48 7.59
C VAL A 245 4.60 -11.39 6.48
N LEU A 246 3.62 -10.93 5.71
CA LEU A 246 2.98 -11.70 4.65
C LEU A 246 3.28 -11.14 3.26
N LEU A 247 3.46 -12.05 2.30
CA LEU A 247 3.15 -11.81 0.89
C LEU A 247 1.67 -12.14 0.67
N ALA A 248 0.81 -11.14 0.79
CA ALA A 248 -0.65 -11.29 0.77
C ALA A 248 -1.20 -11.20 -0.66
N TYR A 249 -2.00 -12.20 -1.02
CA TYR A 249 -2.76 -12.28 -2.28
C TYR A 249 -4.28 -12.31 -2.03
N GLU A 250 -4.71 -12.33 -0.77
CA GLU A 250 -6.11 -12.22 -0.33
C GLU A 250 -6.29 -11.14 0.74
N MET A 251 -7.48 -10.55 0.75
CA MET A 251 -7.94 -9.55 1.72
C MET A 251 -9.41 -9.83 2.05
N ASN A 252 -9.70 -10.05 3.33
CA ASN A 252 -11.02 -10.40 3.85
C ASN A 252 -11.65 -11.65 3.19
N GLY A 253 -10.82 -12.65 2.88
CA GLY A 253 -11.25 -13.91 2.26
C GLY A 253 -11.43 -13.85 0.74
N GLU A 254 -11.30 -12.67 0.14
CA GLU A 254 -11.39 -12.45 -1.30
C GLU A 254 -10.01 -12.20 -1.91
N ILE A 255 -9.89 -12.40 -3.23
CA ILE A 255 -8.69 -12.00 -3.97
C ILE A 255 -8.45 -10.50 -3.77
N LEU A 256 -7.18 -10.13 -3.60
CA LEU A 256 -6.80 -8.72 -3.47
C LEU A 256 -7.39 -7.88 -4.63
N ASN A 257 -7.92 -6.70 -4.34
CA ASN A 257 -8.34 -5.79 -5.40
C ASN A 257 -7.15 -4.97 -5.94
N ARG A 258 -7.36 -4.29 -7.07
CA ARG A 258 -6.32 -3.44 -7.69
C ARG A 258 -5.83 -2.33 -6.77
N ASP A 259 -6.71 -1.59 -6.09
CA ASP A 259 -6.33 -0.49 -5.19
C ASP A 259 -5.43 -0.93 -4.01
N HIS A 260 -5.60 -2.18 -3.56
CA HIS A 260 -4.89 -2.73 -2.41
C HIS A 260 -3.71 -3.61 -2.78
N GLY A 261 -3.38 -3.77 -4.08
CA GLY A 261 -2.12 -4.37 -4.51
C GLY A 261 -2.22 -5.64 -5.37
N PHE A 262 -3.35 -5.92 -6.01
CA PHE A 262 -3.49 -7.10 -6.87
C PHE A 262 -2.34 -7.21 -7.89
N PRO A 263 -1.66 -8.36 -8.00
CA PRO A 263 -2.01 -9.66 -7.42
C PRO A 263 -1.35 -9.98 -6.08
N LEU A 264 -0.34 -9.20 -5.68
CA LEU A 264 0.45 -9.48 -4.49
C LEU A 264 0.97 -8.19 -3.85
N ARG A 265 0.88 -8.13 -2.52
CA ARG A 265 1.46 -7.07 -1.71
C ARG A 265 2.25 -7.64 -0.53
N VAL A 266 3.11 -6.84 0.07
CA VAL A 266 3.56 -7.07 1.45
C VAL A 266 2.52 -6.52 2.42
N VAL A 267 2.31 -7.24 3.51
CA VAL A 267 1.69 -6.71 4.74
C VAL A 267 2.72 -6.86 5.85
N VAL A 268 3.06 -5.75 6.51
CA VAL A 268 4.00 -5.69 7.63
C VAL A 268 3.22 -5.29 8.89
N PRO A 269 2.73 -6.26 9.69
CA PRO A 269 1.94 -5.96 10.88
C PRO A 269 2.69 -5.11 11.91
N GLY A 270 1.96 -4.25 12.63
CA GLY A 270 2.53 -3.38 13.67
C GLY A 270 3.46 -2.26 13.17
N VAL A 271 3.56 -2.07 11.85
CA VAL A 271 4.39 -1.06 11.19
C VAL A 271 3.50 -0.09 10.41
N ILE A 272 3.93 1.15 10.20
CA ILE A 272 3.18 2.12 9.40
C ILE A 272 2.87 1.54 8.00
N GLY A 273 1.69 1.86 7.49
CA GLY A 273 1.20 1.29 6.23
C GLY A 273 2.11 1.54 5.02
N ALA A 274 2.97 2.56 5.09
CA ALA A 274 3.95 2.88 4.06
C ALA A 274 4.96 1.73 3.77
N ARG A 275 5.19 0.81 4.72
CA ARG A 275 6.14 -0.31 4.51
C ARG A 275 5.49 -1.55 3.91
N SER A 276 4.15 -1.58 3.87
CA SER A 276 3.37 -2.64 3.25
C SER A 276 3.23 -2.37 1.75
N VAL A 277 4.29 -2.60 0.97
CA VAL A 277 4.36 -2.28 -0.48
C VAL A 277 3.31 -3.06 -1.26
N LYS A 278 2.64 -2.40 -2.21
CA LYS A 278 1.61 -2.97 -3.08
C LYS A 278 2.20 -3.26 -4.47
N TRP A 279 1.57 -4.17 -5.22
CA TRP A 279 1.96 -4.52 -6.60
C TRP A 279 3.44 -4.89 -6.70
N LEU A 280 3.83 -5.91 -5.94
CA LEU A 280 5.23 -6.31 -5.85
C LEU A 280 5.83 -6.68 -7.20
N ASP A 281 7.02 -6.15 -7.48
CA ASP A 281 7.87 -6.51 -8.61
C ASP A 281 9.05 -7.38 -8.13
N SER A 282 9.72 -6.92 -7.08
CA SER A 282 10.92 -7.58 -6.57
C SER A 282 11.10 -7.44 -5.06
N ILE A 283 11.82 -8.41 -4.50
CA ILE A 283 12.25 -8.50 -3.11
C ILE A 283 13.77 -8.60 -3.12
N ASN A 284 14.46 -7.59 -2.60
CA ASN A 284 15.92 -7.50 -2.69
C ASN A 284 16.55 -7.54 -1.31
N LEU A 285 17.49 -8.47 -1.09
CA LEU A 285 18.31 -8.47 0.11
C LEU A 285 19.44 -7.45 -0.02
N LEU A 286 19.51 -6.52 0.92
CA LEU A 286 20.47 -5.41 0.92
C LEU A 286 21.28 -5.38 2.21
N ALA A 287 22.51 -4.86 2.13
CA ALA A 287 23.37 -4.67 3.31
C ALA A 287 22.85 -3.55 4.22
N GLU A 288 22.27 -2.52 3.62
CA GLU A 288 21.74 -1.33 4.28
C GLU A 288 20.26 -1.14 3.95
N GLU A 289 19.59 -0.24 4.68
CA GLU A 289 18.20 0.11 4.40
C GLU A 289 18.00 0.63 2.96
N CYS A 290 16.79 0.46 2.42
CA CYS A 290 16.42 0.95 1.11
C CYS A 290 16.72 2.46 0.96
N GLN A 291 17.35 2.82 -0.16
CA GLN A 291 17.74 4.19 -0.47
C GLN A 291 16.66 4.97 -1.25
N GLY A 292 15.49 4.37 -1.48
CA GLY A 292 14.36 5.01 -2.14
C GLY A 292 13.86 6.25 -1.42
N PHE A 293 13.25 7.16 -2.18
CA PHE A 293 12.74 8.45 -1.72
C PHE A 293 11.85 8.31 -0.48
N PHE A 294 10.92 7.35 -0.50
CA PHE A 294 9.96 7.16 0.61
C PHE A 294 10.57 6.53 1.88
N MET A 295 11.79 6.02 1.82
CA MET A 295 12.55 5.61 3.01
C MET A 295 13.44 6.74 3.51
N GLN A 296 14.12 7.44 2.58
CA GLN A 296 15.18 8.39 2.92
C GLN A 296 14.70 9.83 3.08
N LYS A 297 13.71 10.24 2.29
CA LYS A 297 13.21 11.62 2.14
C LYS A 297 11.73 11.77 2.47
N ASP A 298 11.12 10.77 3.11
CA ASP A 298 9.76 10.85 3.65
C ASP A 298 9.57 9.90 4.84
N TYR A 299 8.40 9.95 5.48
CA TYR A 299 7.97 9.05 6.56
C TYR A 299 8.99 9.00 7.72
N LYS A 300 9.44 10.17 8.17
CA LYS A 300 10.31 10.37 9.34
C LYS A 300 9.69 11.37 10.29
N MET A 301 9.85 11.11 11.59
CA MET A 301 9.33 11.99 12.66
C MET A 301 10.40 13.00 13.08
N PHE A 302 10.17 14.28 12.78
CA PHE A 302 11.05 15.39 13.15
C PHE A 302 10.50 16.15 14.36
N PRO A 303 11.35 16.81 15.17
CA PRO A 303 10.86 17.67 16.24
C PRO A 303 10.21 18.95 15.70
N PRO A 304 9.37 19.65 16.50
CA PRO A 304 8.64 20.84 16.04
C PRO A 304 9.50 22.03 15.59
N SER A 305 10.78 22.07 15.96
CA SER A 305 11.72 23.12 15.56
C SER A 305 12.22 23.00 14.11
N VAL A 306 12.02 21.84 13.47
CA VAL A 306 12.46 21.61 12.08
C VAL A 306 11.41 22.12 11.09
N ASN A 307 11.86 22.85 10.08
CA ASN A 307 11.07 23.40 8.98
C ASN A 307 11.72 23.06 7.62
N TRP A 308 11.20 23.59 6.52
CA TRP A 308 11.69 23.27 5.18
C TRP A 308 13.07 23.88 4.86
N ASP A 309 13.49 24.91 5.58
CA ASP A 309 14.77 25.60 5.36
C ASP A 309 15.92 24.93 6.11
N ASN A 310 15.63 24.24 7.22
CA ASN A 310 16.64 23.60 8.08
C ASN A 310 16.56 22.07 8.14
N ILE A 311 15.68 21.43 7.36
CA ILE A 311 15.50 19.99 7.39
C ILE A 311 16.76 19.24 6.97
N ASN A 312 17.22 18.34 7.84
CA ASN A 312 18.21 17.32 7.50
C ASN A 312 17.60 15.92 7.62
N TRP A 313 17.31 15.30 6.47
CA TRP A 313 16.69 13.98 6.40
C TRP A 313 17.48 12.85 7.07
N SER A 314 18.81 12.92 7.14
CA SER A 314 19.63 11.89 7.77
C SER A 314 19.65 11.99 9.30
N SER A 315 19.20 13.10 9.88
CA SER A 315 19.11 13.28 11.34
C SER A 315 18.05 12.39 12.01
N ARG A 316 17.18 11.76 11.22
CA ARG A 316 16.12 10.87 11.68
C ARG A 316 16.16 9.55 10.93
N ARG A 317 15.81 8.48 11.64
CA ARG A 317 15.64 7.14 11.07
C ARG A 317 14.27 7.03 10.39
N PRO A 318 14.10 6.17 9.39
CA PRO A 318 12.79 5.87 8.80
C PRO A 318 11.82 5.40 9.88
N GLN A 319 10.58 5.90 9.87
CA GLN A 319 9.56 5.43 10.79
C GLN A 319 9.12 4.01 10.41
N MET A 320 9.13 3.10 11.39
CA MET A 320 8.72 1.71 11.25
C MET A 320 7.47 1.46 12.11
N ASP A 321 7.64 1.12 13.38
CA ASP A 321 6.58 1.07 14.40
C ASP A 321 5.86 2.44 14.51
N PHE A 322 4.67 2.49 15.09
CA PHE A 322 3.93 3.71 15.38
C PHE A 322 3.39 3.74 16.83
N PRO A 323 3.31 4.93 17.45
CA PRO A 323 2.87 5.07 18.83
C PRO A 323 1.37 4.79 18.98
N VAL A 324 0.93 4.63 20.23
CA VAL A 324 -0.48 4.51 20.59
C VAL A 324 -1.33 5.64 20.00
N GLN A 325 -2.49 5.30 19.47
CA GLN A 325 -3.42 6.18 18.78
C GLN A 325 -4.85 5.85 19.22
N SER A 326 -5.70 6.86 19.25
CA SER A 326 -7.16 6.68 19.26
C SER A 326 -7.88 7.86 18.59
N ALA A 327 -9.08 7.60 18.10
CA ALA A 327 -9.98 8.65 17.59
C ALA A 327 -11.45 8.27 17.80
N ILE A 328 -12.28 9.30 18.00
CA ILE A 328 -13.74 9.21 18.06
C ILE A 328 -14.26 9.25 16.62
N CYS A 329 -15.14 8.32 16.29
CA CYS A 329 -15.63 8.12 14.92
C CYS A 329 -17.17 8.12 14.81
N SER A 330 -17.91 7.94 15.92
CA SER A 330 -19.38 8.06 15.92
C SER A 330 -19.88 9.51 15.81
N LEU A 331 -18.98 10.49 15.90
CA LEU A 331 -19.27 11.93 15.93
C LEU A 331 -18.34 12.68 14.97
N GLU A 332 -18.84 13.78 14.41
CA GLU A 332 -18.03 14.77 13.71
C GLU A 332 -17.25 15.67 14.70
N ASP A 333 -16.27 16.45 14.20
CA ASP A 333 -15.50 17.41 15.02
C ASP A 333 -16.41 18.36 15.80
N VAL A 334 -17.53 18.76 15.19
CA VAL A 334 -18.62 19.50 15.82
C VAL A 334 -19.92 18.80 15.45
N GLN A 335 -20.60 18.23 16.44
CA GLN A 335 -21.83 17.47 16.25
C GLN A 335 -22.99 18.11 17.00
N MET A 336 -24.11 18.33 16.29
CA MET A 336 -25.36 18.71 16.92
C MET A 336 -26.03 17.47 17.53
N VAL A 337 -26.40 17.55 18.80
CA VAL A 337 -27.09 16.47 19.53
C VAL A 337 -28.31 17.00 20.28
N ARG A 338 -29.29 16.12 20.53
CA ARG A 338 -30.38 16.40 21.47
C ARG A 338 -29.92 16.02 22.88
N PRO A 339 -30.46 16.65 23.93
CA PRO A 339 -30.23 16.19 25.29
C PRO A 339 -30.61 14.71 25.45
N GLY A 340 -29.81 13.96 26.21
CA GLY A 340 -30.01 12.54 26.48
C GLY A 340 -28.77 11.69 26.27
N LYS A 341 -28.97 10.38 26.10
CA LYS A 341 -27.88 9.42 25.95
C LYS A 341 -27.23 9.50 24.57
N VAL A 342 -25.91 9.69 24.55
CA VAL A 342 -25.08 9.69 23.34
C VAL A 342 -24.05 8.59 23.47
N SER A 343 -24.00 7.70 22.46
CA SER A 343 -22.96 6.67 22.35
C SER A 343 -21.75 7.22 21.61
N ILE A 344 -20.60 7.11 22.26
CA ILE A 344 -19.30 7.60 21.79
C ILE A 344 -18.47 6.37 21.42
N LYS A 345 -18.26 6.17 20.11
CA LYS A 345 -17.52 5.03 19.57
C LYS A 345 -16.30 5.48 18.79
N GLY A 346 -15.29 4.64 18.77
CA GLY A 346 -14.06 4.92 18.04
C GLY A 346 -13.13 3.70 17.95
N TYR A 347 -11.90 3.95 17.54
CA TYR A 347 -10.84 2.95 17.51
C TYR A 347 -9.64 3.40 18.35
N ALA A 348 -8.87 2.43 18.81
CA ALA A 348 -7.55 2.61 19.37
C ALA A 348 -6.59 1.55 18.79
N VAL A 349 -5.31 1.90 18.61
CA VAL A 349 -4.29 1.00 18.07
C VAL A 349 -2.89 1.42 18.53
N SER A 350 -1.98 0.48 18.70
CA SER A 350 -0.54 0.74 18.86
C SER A 350 0.23 -0.16 17.90
N GLY A 351 1.39 0.29 17.45
CA GLY A 351 2.25 -0.53 16.59
C GLY A 351 3.00 -1.59 17.39
N GLY A 352 3.93 -2.29 16.73
CA GLY A 352 4.81 -3.27 17.37
C GLY A 352 4.13 -4.48 18.02
N GLY A 353 2.81 -4.64 17.83
CA GLY A 353 2.03 -5.75 18.39
C GLY A 353 1.55 -5.48 19.81
N ARG A 354 1.61 -4.23 20.28
CA ARG A 354 1.15 -3.83 21.61
C ARG A 354 -0.37 -3.70 21.60
N GLY A 355 -1.03 -4.43 22.51
CA GLY A 355 -2.46 -4.31 22.73
C GLY A 355 -2.84 -2.95 23.32
N ILE A 356 -4.13 -2.61 23.31
CA ILE A 356 -4.65 -1.44 24.02
C ILE A 356 -5.12 -1.87 25.40
N GLU A 357 -4.48 -1.37 26.45
CA GLU A 357 -4.81 -1.72 27.84
C GLU A 357 -5.90 -0.82 28.43
N ARG A 358 -6.06 0.41 27.93
CA ARG A 358 -7.17 1.26 28.38
C ARG A 358 -7.55 2.29 27.32
N VAL A 359 -8.83 2.66 27.29
CA VAL A 359 -9.31 3.85 26.58
C VAL A 359 -10.09 4.70 27.57
N ASP A 360 -9.66 5.95 27.74
CA ASP A 360 -10.26 6.90 28.66
C ASP A 360 -11.04 7.95 27.85
N ILE A 361 -12.30 8.20 28.25
CA ILE A 361 -13.13 9.27 27.69
C ILE A 361 -13.44 10.31 28.76
N SER A 362 -13.27 11.59 28.40
CA SER A 362 -13.62 12.73 29.24
C SER A 362 -14.77 13.52 28.62
N MET A 363 -15.65 14.02 29.48
CA MET A 363 -16.80 14.89 29.15
C MET A 363 -16.65 16.29 29.78
N ASP A 364 -15.46 16.67 30.26
CA ASP A 364 -15.22 17.93 30.97
C ASP A 364 -13.91 18.62 30.57
N GLY A 365 -13.47 18.37 29.34
CA GLY A 365 -12.24 18.95 28.79
C GLY A 365 -10.97 18.29 29.33
N GLY A 366 -11.04 17.04 29.82
CA GLY A 366 -9.90 16.25 30.25
C GLY A 366 -9.59 16.31 31.75
N LYS A 367 -10.52 16.80 32.58
CA LYS A 367 -10.33 16.91 34.04
C LYS A 367 -10.66 15.60 34.74
N SER A 368 -11.73 14.93 34.31
CA SER A 368 -12.14 13.60 34.77
C SER A 368 -12.30 12.64 33.60
N TRP A 369 -12.16 11.34 33.88
CA TRP A 369 -12.10 10.28 32.88
C TRP A 369 -12.96 9.10 33.30
N VAL A 370 -13.64 8.51 32.33
CA VAL A 370 -14.37 7.24 32.45
C VAL A 370 -13.75 6.27 31.46
N GLU A 371 -13.47 5.05 31.90
CA GLU A 371 -12.97 3.99 31.03
C GLU A 371 -14.07 3.53 30.07
N ALA A 372 -13.74 3.48 28.78
CA ALA A 372 -14.61 2.94 27.75
C ALA A 372 -14.48 1.42 27.66
N SER A 373 -15.57 0.76 27.28
CA SER A 373 -15.51 -0.66 26.90
C SER A 373 -14.63 -0.83 25.65
N ARG A 374 -13.95 -1.98 25.54
CA ARG A 374 -12.99 -2.30 24.47
C ARG A 374 -13.34 -3.64 23.85
N THR A 375 -13.36 -3.72 22.52
CA THR A 375 -13.75 -4.94 21.79
C THR A 375 -12.91 -5.15 20.54
N GLN A 376 -12.73 -6.42 20.16
CA GLN A 376 -12.20 -6.83 18.86
C GLN A 376 -13.26 -7.67 18.13
N LYS A 377 -13.11 -9.01 18.15
CA LYS A 377 -14.07 -9.93 17.54
C LYS A 377 -15.41 -9.89 18.30
N PRO A 378 -16.56 -9.74 17.62
CA PRO A 378 -17.87 -9.81 18.27
C PRO A 378 -18.04 -11.13 19.04
N GLY A 379 -18.66 -11.06 20.23
CA GLY A 379 -18.94 -12.23 21.06
C GLY A 379 -17.73 -12.82 21.78
N ARG A 380 -16.58 -12.12 21.80
CA ARG A 380 -15.41 -12.50 22.60
C ARG A 380 -14.91 -11.31 23.38
N ASP A 381 -14.59 -11.55 24.65
CA ASP A 381 -13.95 -10.53 25.48
C ASP A 381 -12.55 -10.25 24.96
N TYR A 382 -12.24 -8.97 24.87
CA TYR A 382 -10.91 -8.51 24.53
C TYR A 382 -10.04 -8.46 25.78
N ILE A 383 -8.87 -9.10 25.72
CA ILE A 383 -7.86 -9.11 26.78
C ILE A 383 -6.54 -8.72 26.12
N SER A 384 -5.91 -7.65 26.60
CA SER A 384 -4.61 -7.19 26.11
C SER A 384 -3.53 -8.23 26.41
N GLU A 385 -2.52 -8.34 25.53
CA GLU A 385 -1.39 -9.29 25.66
C GLU A 385 -1.79 -10.76 25.87
N HIS A 386 -2.94 -11.15 25.33
CA HIS A 386 -3.43 -12.52 25.45
C HIS A 386 -3.50 -13.23 24.10
N ASN A 387 -3.31 -14.56 24.08
CA ASN A 387 -3.34 -15.38 22.87
C ASN A 387 -4.67 -15.36 22.12
N SER A 388 -5.77 -14.95 22.78
CA SER A 388 -7.08 -14.78 22.14
C SER A 388 -7.23 -13.45 21.38
N SER A 389 -6.32 -12.50 21.62
CA SER A 389 -6.34 -11.17 21.00
C SER A 389 -5.63 -11.18 19.65
N ASP A 390 -6.12 -10.35 18.74
CA ASP A 390 -5.42 -10.07 17.48
C ASP A 390 -4.42 -8.93 17.74
N LYS A 391 -3.19 -9.27 18.14
CA LYS A 391 -2.15 -8.30 18.54
C LYS A 391 -1.80 -7.23 17.49
N TRP A 392 -2.10 -7.48 16.22
CA TRP A 392 -1.81 -6.57 15.11
C TRP A 392 -3.00 -5.70 14.69
N ALA A 393 -4.16 -5.90 15.31
CA ALA A 393 -5.39 -5.23 14.97
C ALA A 393 -5.71 -4.11 15.95
N TRP A 394 -6.48 -3.13 15.49
CA TRP A 394 -7.07 -2.13 16.36
C TRP A 394 -8.01 -2.77 17.39
N VAL A 395 -8.42 -1.95 18.35
CA VAL A 395 -9.43 -2.24 19.35
C VAL A 395 -10.52 -1.18 19.18
N LEU A 396 -11.76 -1.60 19.01
CA LEU A 396 -12.90 -0.69 18.98
C LEU A 396 -13.29 -0.34 20.42
N PHE A 397 -13.65 0.91 20.66
CA PHE A 397 -14.11 1.34 21.97
C PHE A 397 -15.51 1.96 21.92
N GLU A 398 -16.24 1.86 23.03
CA GLU A 398 -17.55 2.47 23.21
C GLU A 398 -17.80 2.86 24.66
N ALA A 399 -18.40 4.04 24.87
CA ALA A 399 -19.03 4.43 26.12
C ALA A 399 -20.27 5.28 25.84
N THR A 400 -21.26 5.22 26.74
CA THR A 400 -22.49 6.00 26.64
C THR A 400 -22.55 7.01 27.77
N PHE A 401 -22.86 8.26 27.43
CA PHE A 401 -22.96 9.36 28.39
C PHE A 401 -24.31 10.07 28.26
N ASP A 402 -24.83 10.55 29.39
CA ASP A 402 -25.95 11.48 29.42
C ASP A 402 -25.45 12.91 29.18
N VAL A 403 -25.92 13.53 28.09
CA VAL A 403 -25.53 14.88 27.68
C VAL A 403 -26.70 15.82 27.92
N SER A 404 -26.52 16.78 28.82
CA SER A 404 -27.52 17.81 29.17
C SER A 404 -27.08 19.24 28.83
N GLN A 405 -25.84 19.41 28.37
CA GLN A 405 -25.26 20.70 27.97
C GLN A 405 -24.27 20.50 26.82
N SER A 406 -23.87 21.59 26.16
CA SER A 406 -22.80 21.52 25.16
C SER A 406 -21.48 21.17 25.85
N THR A 407 -20.75 20.20 25.29
CA THR A 407 -19.63 19.57 25.99
C THR A 407 -18.52 19.20 25.02
N GLU A 408 -17.27 19.44 25.41
CA GLU A 408 -16.10 18.87 24.73
C GLU A 408 -15.89 17.43 25.21
N VAL A 409 -15.83 16.51 24.25
CA VAL A 409 -15.54 15.11 24.48
C VAL A 409 -14.12 14.83 24.03
N ILE A 410 -13.36 14.14 24.88
CA ILE A 410 -11.97 13.78 24.60
C ILE A 410 -11.81 12.28 24.72
N ALA A 411 -11.07 11.66 23.79
CA ALA A 411 -10.61 10.28 23.92
C ALA A 411 -9.07 10.19 23.90
N LYS A 412 -8.53 9.30 24.75
CA LYS A 412 -7.13 8.89 24.74
C LYS A 412 -6.98 7.40 25.07
N ALA A 413 -5.97 6.76 24.51
CA ALA A 413 -5.66 5.36 24.77
C ALA A 413 -4.32 5.19 25.49
N VAL A 414 -4.20 4.04 26.16
CA VAL A 414 -2.99 3.52 26.82
C VAL A 414 -2.73 2.13 26.25
N ASP A 415 -1.52 1.87 25.76
CA ASP A 415 -1.15 0.54 25.25
C ASP A 415 -0.65 -0.40 26.36
N SER A 416 -0.40 -1.66 26.02
CA SER A 416 0.03 -2.68 26.99
C SER A 416 1.37 -2.40 27.66
N ALA A 417 2.21 -1.58 27.04
CA ALA A 417 3.46 -1.09 27.61
C ALA A 417 3.29 0.25 28.35
N ALA A 418 2.05 0.64 28.65
CA ALA A 418 1.68 1.90 29.31
C ALA A 418 2.13 3.17 28.56
N ASN A 419 2.39 3.10 27.25
CA ASN A 419 2.59 4.31 26.45
C ASN A 419 1.28 5.09 26.38
N VAL A 420 1.38 6.41 26.35
CA VAL A 420 0.24 7.33 26.35
C VAL A 420 0.26 8.26 25.14
N GLN A 421 -0.91 8.77 24.79
CA GLN A 421 -1.05 9.82 23.78
C GLN A 421 -0.68 11.20 24.35
N PRO A 422 0.02 12.06 23.59
CA PRO A 422 0.27 13.45 23.98
C PRO A 422 -1.05 14.24 24.05
N GLU A 423 -1.15 15.18 24.98
CA GLU A 423 -2.34 16.02 25.11
C GLU A 423 -2.52 16.98 23.92
N ASN A 424 -1.42 17.61 23.49
CA ASN A 424 -1.42 18.73 22.56
C ASN A 424 -0.68 18.39 21.27
N VAL A 425 -1.22 18.87 20.15
CA VAL A 425 -0.65 18.68 18.82
C VAL A 425 0.71 19.39 18.70
N GLU A 426 0.86 20.54 19.36
CA GLU A 426 2.04 21.39 19.35
C GLU A 426 3.29 20.64 19.80
N SER A 427 3.16 19.77 20.81
CA SER A 427 4.25 18.96 21.36
C SER A 427 4.79 17.94 20.35
N VAL A 428 3.97 17.53 19.38
CA VAL A 428 4.32 16.52 18.36
C VAL A 428 4.20 17.03 16.93
N TRP A 429 4.02 18.35 16.76
CA TRP A 429 3.95 18.94 15.43
C TRP A 429 5.23 18.62 14.66
N ASN A 430 5.10 18.27 13.39
CA ASN A 430 6.24 18.07 12.52
C ASN A 430 5.90 18.48 11.08
N LEU A 431 6.92 18.89 10.32
CA LEU A 431 6.76 19.48 8.98
C LEU A 431 6.06 18.56 7.95
N ARG A 432 6.09 17.24 8.16
CA ARG A 432 5.43 16.23 7.30
C ARG A 432 4.01 15.92 7.72
N GLY A 433 3.57 16.44 8.86
CA GLY A 433 2.23 16.19 9.37
C GLY A 433 1.97 14.70 9.60
N VAL A 434 2.96 13.95 10.09
CA VAL A 434 2.83 12.51 10.37
C VAL A 434 2.66 12.26 11.87
N LEU A 435 2.12 11.08 12.23
CA LEU A 435 2.00 10.61 13.60
C LEU A 435 1.26 11.58 14.53
N ASN A 436 0.18 12.22 14.05
CA ASN A 436 -0.68 12.98 14.94
C ASN A 436 -1.45 12.03 15.86
N THR A 437 -0.92 11.86 17.07
CA THR A 437 -1.49 11.03 18.14
C THR A 437 -1.99 11.87 19.31
N SER A 438 -2.18 13.19 19.12
CA SER A 438 -2.82 14.05 20.13
C SER A 438 -4.16 13.49 20.61
N TRP A 439 -4.59 13.80 21.83
CA TRP A 439 -5.94 13.45 22.27
C TRP A 439 -6.97 13.96 21.26
N HIS A 440 -7.91 13.09 20.86
CA HIS A 440 -8.93 13.48 19.90
C HIS A 440 -10.06 14.20 20.64
N ARG A 441 -10.36 15.43 20.20
CA ARG A 441 -11.36 16.30 20.81
C ARG A 441 -12.50 16.54 19.83
N VAL A 442 -13.74 16.34 20.27
CA VAL A 442 -14.95 16.66 19.50
C VAL A 442 -15.89 17.51 20.34
N LEU A 443 -16.62 18.42 19.71
CA LEU A 443 -17.55 19.32 20.39
C LEU A 443 -18.99 18.87 20.13
N LEU A 444 -19.68 18.50 21.20
CA LEU A 444 -21.13 18.32 21.18
C LEU A 444 -21.82 19.66 21.42
N ARG A 445 -22.72 20.06 20.51
CA ARG A 445 -23.56 21.24 20.64
C ARG A 445 -25.02 20.82 20.80
N LEU A 446 -25.71 21.37 21.80
CA LEU A 446 -27.14 21.14 21.93
C LEU A 446 -27.91 21.86 20.82
N GLY A 447 -28.64 21.08 20.03
CA GLY A 447 -29.63 21.63 19.11
C GLY A 447 -30.84 22.09 19.90
N HIS A 448 -31.15 23.39 19.84
CA HIS A 448 -32.46 23.85 20.30
C HIS A 448 -33.49 23.30 19.31
N SER A 449 -34.46 22.54 19.81
CA SER A 449 -35.63 22.18 19.03
C SER A 449 -36.32 23.49 18.65
N ASN A 450 -36.30 23.85 17.36
CA ASN A 450 -37.32 24.74 16.81
C ASN A 450 -38.63 23.98 16.92
N LEU A 451 -39.35 24.20 18.03
CA LEU A 451 -40.76 23.88 18.16
C LEU A 451 -41.58 24.85 17.32
#